data_AF-A0A511AFR5-F1
#
_entry.id   AF-A0A511AFR5-F1
#
_cell.length_a   1.000
_cell.length_b   1.000
_cell.length_c   1.000
_cell.angle_alpha   90.00
_cell.angle_beta   90.00
_cell.angle_gamma   90.00
#
_symmetry.space_group_name_H-M   'P 1'
#
loop_
_entity.id
_entity.type
_entity.pdbx_description
1 polymer ?
#
loop_
_entity_poly.entity_id
_entity_poly.type
_entity_poly.pdbx_seq_one_letter_code
_entity_poly.pdbx_strand_id
1 'polypeptide(L)'
;MARMLRLIDPSDTPPPVAYRVPWFVRRTDPSHPVVINGSAESADFVRVFRDDRPDEGTQLWGQVLPTEDIELCLCAADIDDVVVTLAWFRPTDGLEYVWRFVV
;
A
#
# COMPACT_ATOMS: atom_id res chain seq x y z
N MET A 1 -2.46 37.08 -9.59
CA MET A 1 -1.92 36.47 -8.35
C MET A 1 -0.51 35.98 -8.66
N ALA A 2 0.52 36.69 -8.17
CA ALA A 2 1.91 36.38 -8.51
C ALA A 2 2.39 35.13 -7.76
N ARG A 3 2.84 34.11 -8.51
CA ARG A 3 3.50 32.91 -7.96
C ARG A 3 4.92 33.30 -7.56
N MET A 4 5.19 33.42 -6.26
CA MET A 4 6.53 33.71 -5.76
C MET A 4 7.36 32.43 -5.78
N LEU A 5 8.45 32.43 -6.54
CA LEU A 5 9.44 31.35 -6.50
C LEU A 5 10.21 31.49 -5.19
N ARG A 6 10.14 30.46 -4.33
CA ARG A 6 10.97 30.40 -3.12
C ARG A 6 12.42 30.13 -3.56
N LEU A 7 13.34 31.02 -3.19
CA LEU A 7 14.77 30.77 -3.29
C LEU A 7 15.11 29.61 -2.35
N ILE A 8 15.69 28.53 -2.89
CA ILE A 8 16.22 27.43 -2.08
C ILE A 8 17.65 27.82 -1.71
N ASP A 9 17.91 28.01 -0.41
CA ASP A 9 19.26 28.24 0.09
C ASP A 9 20.04 26.92 0.03
N PRO A 10 21.25 26.85 -0.55
CA PRO A 10 22.07 25.64 -0.53
C PRO A 10 22.43 25.13 0.88
N SER A 11 22.29 25.97 1.90
CA SER A 11 22.46 25.62 3.31
C SER A 11 21.18 25.13 4.00
N ASP A 12 20.02 25.20 3.33
CA ASP A 12 18.78 24.62 3.87
C ASP A 12 18.93 23.09 3.94
N THR A 13 18.69 22.52 5.13
CA THR A 13 18.59 21.07 5.27
C THR A 13 17.42 20.58 4.42
N PRO A 14 17.63 19.58 3.54
CA PRO A 14 16.53 19.04 2.75
C PRO A 14 15.47 18.46 3.68
N PRO A 15 14.17 18.57 3.32
CA PRO A 15 13.12 17.97 4.11
C PRO A 15 13.35 16.46 4.24
N PRO A 16 12.91 15.82 5.34
CA PRO A 16 13.01 14.37 5.49
C PRO A 16 12.38 13.66 4.30
N VAL A 17 13.00 12.56 3.87
CA VAL A 17 12.46 11.74 2.78
C VAL A 17 11.12 11.18 3.24
N ALA A 18 10.06 11.52 2.50
CA ALA A 18 8.73 10.96 2.75
C ALA A 18 8.76 9.44 2.61
N TYR A 19 8.04 8.75 3.50
CA TYR A 19 7.87 7.31 3.40
C TYR A 19 7.19 6.95 2.08
N ARG A 20 7.82 6.04 1.32
CA ARG A 20 7.27 5.54 0.06
C ARG A 20 6.34 4.38 0.37
N VAL A 21 5.17 4.38 -0.27
CA VAL A 21 4.26 3.22 -0.23
C VAL A 21 5.03 1.98 -0.73
N PRO A 22 5.07 0.89 0.04
CA PRO A 22 5.94 -0.25 -0.25
C PRO A 22 5.33 -1.22 -1.28
N TRP A 23 4.04 -1.08 -1.59
CA TRP A 23 3.26 -2.08 -2.32
C TRP A 23 3.39 -1.94 -3.84
N PHE A 24 3.69 -3.05 -4.47
CA PHE A 24 3.55 -3.25 -5.91
C PHE A 24 2.43 -4.25 -6.17
N VAL A 25 1.68 -4.05 -7.26
CA VAL A 25 0.58 -4.95 -7.63
C VAL A 25 0.79 -5.42 -9.06
N ARG A 26 1.07 -6.72 -9.20
CA ARG A 26 1.20 -7.40 -10.50
C ARG A 26 -0.18 -7.91 -10.91
N ARG A 27 -0.66 -7.45 -12.07
CA ARG A 27 -2.03 -7.67 -12.57
C ARG A 27 -2.07 -8.53 -13.83
N THR A 28 -1.24 -9.57 -13.88
CA THR A 28 -1.23 -10.48 -15.05
C THR A 28 -2.56 -11.20 -15.19
N ASP A 29 -3.18 -11.55 -14.06
CA ASP A 29 -4.57 -12.00 -13.96
C ASP A 29 -5.35 -11.01 -13.08
N PRO A 30 -6.33 -10.27 -13.62
CA PRO A 30 -7.15 -9.34 -12.84
C PRO A 30 -7.96 -10.02 -11.74
N SER A 31 -8.33 -11.30 -11.88
CA SER A 31 -9.04 -12.02 -10.81
C SER A 31 -8.11 -12.53 -9.70
N HIS A 32 -6.80 -12.54 -9.95
CA HIS A 32 -5.76 -13.00 -9.02
C HIS A 32 -4.55 -12.05 -9.00
N PRO A 33 -4.72 -10.76 -8.64
CA PRO A 33 -3.58 -9.86 -8.55
C PRO A 33 -2.64 -10.30 -7.44
N VAL A 34 -1.34 -10.14 -7.70
CA VAL A 34 -0.28 -10.44 -6.71
C VAL A 34 0.20 -9.13 -6.10
N VAL A 35 0.09 -9.01 -4.78
CA VAL A 35 0.59 -7.88 -4.01
C VAL A 35 1.97 -8.22 -3.46
N ILE A 36 2.92 -7.29 -3.62
CA ILE A 36 4.33 -7.50 -3.33
C ILE A 36 4.82 -6.36 -2.43
N ASN A 37 5.48 -6.68 -1.32
CA ASN A 37 6.24 -5.69 -0.55
C ASN A 37 7.58 -5.43 -1.25
N GLY A 38 7.69 -4.37 -2.04
CA GLY A 38 8.93 -4.00 -2.72
C GLY A 38 9.83 -3.06 -1.93
N SER A 39 9.59 -2.88 -0.63
CA SER A 39 10.52 -2.16 0.24
C SER A 39 11.61 -3.08 0.79
N ALA A 40 12.62 -2.48 1.43
CA ALA A 40 13.67 -3.24 2.12
C ALA A 40 13.28 -3.62 3.56
N GLU A 41 12.08 -3.24 4.03
CA GLU A 41 11.61 -3.44 5.40
C GLU A 41 10.39 -4.37 5.41
N SER A 42 10.18 -5.10 6.51
CA SER A 42 8.94 -5.85 6.71
C SER A 42 7.78 -4.89 6.98
N ALA A 43 6.58 -5.30 6.58
CA ALA A 43 5.33 -4.67 6.97
C ALA A 43 4.64 -5.56 8.01
N ASP A 44 4.27 -4.99 9.16
CA ASP A 44 3.69 -5.75 10.26
C ASP A 44 2.17 -5.56 10.33
N PHE A 45 1.47 -6.59 10.80
CA PHE A 45 0.01 -6.60 10.99
C PHE A 45 -0.78 -6.15 9.75
N VAL A 46 -0.32 -6.58 8.58
CA VAL A 46 -0.93 -6.30 7.29
C VAL A 46 -2.34 -6.87 7.26
N ARG A 47 -3.28 -5.99 6.97
CA ARG A 47 -4.72 -6.24 6.88
C ARG A 47 -5.23 -5.80 5.52
N VAL A 48 -6.07 -6.62 4.93
CA VAL A 48 -6.67 -6.37 3.62
C VAL A 48 -8.18 -6.27 3.76
N PHE A 49 -8.73 -5.25 3.13
CA PHE A 49 -10.16 -4.96 3.09
C PHE A 49 -10.59 -4.86 1.63
N ARG A 50 -11.79 -5.35 1.35
CA ARG A 50 -12.47 -5.17 0.08
C ARG A 50 -13.78 -4.46 0.33
N ASP A 51 -14.10 -3.46 -0.47
CA ASP A 51 -15.31 -2.66 -0.33
C ASP A 51 -16.58 -3.40 -0.82
N ASP A 52 -16.42 -4.34 -1.75
CA ASP A 52 -17.51 -5.18 -2.27
C ASP A 52 -18.02 -6.23 -1.26
N ARG A 53 -17.26 -6.48 -0.19
CA ARG A 53 -17.60 -7.46 0.86
C ARG A 53 -17.32 -6.93 2.27
N PRO A 54 -18.07 -5.91 2.72
CA PRO A 54 -17.87 -5.34 4.06
C PRO A 54 -18.15 -6.36 5.19
N ASP A 55 -18.99 -7.36 4.92
CA ASP A 55 -19.43 -8.33 5.92
C ASP A 55 -18.54 -9.59 6.02
N GLU A 56 -17.68 -9.89 5.03
CA GLU A 56 -16.74 -11.03 5.09
C GLU A 56 -15.54 -10.77 6.02
N GLY A 57 -15.41 -9.54 6.53
CA GLY A 57 -14.40 -9.16 7.49
C GLY A 57 -13.02 -8.90 6.86
N THR A 58 -12.09 -8.50 7.71
CA THR A 58 -10.73 -8.17 7.32
C THR A 58 -9.90 -9.43 7.13
N GLN A 59 -9.20 -9.56 6.00
CA GLN A 59 -8.20 -10.59 5.85
C GLN A 59 -6.91 -10.17 6.56
N LEU A 60 -6.47 -10.94 7.56
CA LEU A 60 -5.21 -10.71 8.25
C LEU A 60 -4.09 -11.51 7.58
N TRP A 61 -3.14 -10.81 6.97
CA TRP A 61 -1.92 -11.41 6.43
C TRP A 61 -0.81 -11.49 7.48
N GLY A 62 -0.83 -10.62 8.49
CA GLY A 62 0.17 -10.62 9.55
C GLY A 62 1.44 -9.90 9.09
N GLN A 63 2.60 -10.54 9.19
CA GLN A 63 3.84 -9.93 8.72
C GLN A 63 4.06 -10.27 7.24
N VAL A 64 4.46 -9.26 6.45
CA VAL A 64 4.83 -9.42 5.04
C VAL A 64 6.27 -8.95 4.85
N LEU A 65 7.14 -9.88 4.46
CA LEU A 65 8.57 -9.68 4.31
C LEU A 65 8.92 -8.93 3.01
N PRO A 66 10.13 -8.34 2.92
CA PRO A 66 10.63 -7.80 1.66
C PRO A 66 10.56 -8.84 0.55
N THR A 67 10.06 -8.43 -0.62
CA THR A 67 9.87 -9.25 -1.83
C THR A 67 8.91 -10.43 -1.69
N GLU A 68 8.15 -10.50 -0.60
CA GLU A 68 7.12 -11.52 -0.45
C GLU A 68 5.93 -11.22 -1.37
N ASP A 69 5.50 -12.24 -2.10
CA ASP A 69 4.40 -12.22 -3.05
C ASP A 69 3.17 -12.87 -2.40
N ILE A 70 2.07 -12.13 -2.30
CA ILE A 70 0.80 -12.64 -1.79
C ILE A 70 -0.27 -12.50 -2.87
N GLU A 71 -0.86 -13.62 -3.26
CA GLU A 71 -1.97 -13.65 -4.20
C GLU A 71 -3.28 -13.28 -3.50
N LEU A 72 -4.03 -12.35 -4.11
CA LEU A 72 -5.36 -11.95 -3.67
C LEU A 72 -6.41 -12.57 -4.58
N CYS A 73 -7.35 -13.34 -4.03
CA CYS A 73 -8.45 -13.91 -4.82
C CYS A 73 -9.63 -12.95 -4.91
N LEU A 74 -9.99 -12.56 -6.13
CA LEU A 74 -11.10 -11.66 -6.46
C LEU A 74 -12.15 -12.31 -7.38
N CYS A 75 -12.15 -13.63 -7.53
CA CYS A 75 -13.06 -14.37 -8.43
C CYS A 75 -14.55 -14.12 -8.20
N ALA A 76 -14.92 -13.62 -7.04
CA ALA A 76 -16.30 -13.34 -6.68
C ALA A 76 -16.56 -11.84 -6.42
N ALA A 77 -15.64 -10.98 -6.90
CA ALA A 77 -15.78 -9.54 -6.97
C ALA A 77 -16.20 -9.10 -8.38
N ASP A 78 -16.78 -7.90 -8.48
CA ASP A 78 -16.77 -7.17 -9.73
C ASP A 78 -15.42 -6.45 -9.88
N ILE A 79 -14.60 -6.91 -10.84
CA ILE A 79 -13.21 -6.45 -11.00
C ILE A 79 -13.15 -4.97 -11.41
N ASP A 80 -14.16 -4.48 -12.12
CA ASP A 80 -14.18 -3.10 -12.62
C ASP A 80 -14.49 -2.08 -11.50
N ASP A 81 -15.10 -2.53 -10.40
CA ASP A 81 -15.57 -1.67 -9.31
C ASP A 81 -14.86 -1.92 -7.96
N VAL A 82 -14.24 -3.09 -7.75
CA VAL A 82 -13.66 -3.45 -6.44
C VAL A 82 -12.47 -2.56 -6.07
N VAL A 83 -12.50 -2.02 -4.85
CA VAL A 83 -11.38 -1.29 -4.23
C VAL A 83 -10.76 -2.16 -3.13
N VAL A 84 -9.48 -2.44 -3.28
CA VAL A 84 -8.69 -3.16 -2.29
C VAL A 84 -7.93 -2.16 -1.43
N THR A 85 -8.07 -2.26 -0.11
CA THR A 85 -7.35 -1.44 0.87
C THR A 85 -6.40 -2.30 1.68
N LEU A 86 -5.14 -1.87 1.79
CA LEU A 86 -4.14 -2.44 2.69
C LEU A 86 -3.90 -1.46 3.85
N ALA A 87 -3.93 -1.98 5.07
CA ALA A 87 -3.45 -1.29 6.26
C ALA A 87 -2.30 -2.08 6.89
N TRP A 88 -1.23 -1.40 7.29
CA TRP A 88 -0.06 -2.05 7.90
C TRP A 88 0.64 -1.10 8.87
N PHE A 89 1.47 -1.68 9.74
CA PHE A 89 2.39 -0.94 10.59
C PHE A 89 3.79 -1.03 10.03
N ARG A 90 4.50 0.09 10.06
CA ARG A 90 5.94 0.09 9.78
C ARG A 90 6.71 -0.10 11.10
N PRO A 91 7.58 -1.11 11.22
CA PRO A 91 8.30 -1.39 12.47
C PRO A 91 9.14 -0.20 12.96
N THR A 92 9.71 0.57 12.03
CA THR A 92 10.67 1.64 12.31
C THR A 92 10.05 2.83 13.07
N ASP A 93 8.79 3.18 12.78
CA ASP A 93 8.11 4.32 13.40
C ASP A 93 6.85 3.92 14.19
N GLY A 94 6.39 2.67 14.06
CA GLY A 94 5.20 2.15 14.72
C GLY A 94 3.90 2.81 14.25
N LEU A 95 3.94 3.56 13.14
CA LEU A 95 2.76 4.23 12.60
C LEU A 95 1.97 3.29 11.71
N GLU A 96 0.66 3.46 11.73
CA GLU A 96 -0.24 2.80 10.80
C GLU A 96 -0.31 3.57 9.49
N TYR A 97 -0.16 2.85 8.39
CA TYR A 97 -0.28 3.35 7.05
C TYR A 97 -1.42 2.64 6.33
N VAL A 98 -2.08 3.38 5.43
CA VAL A 98 -3.17 2.86 4.61
C VAL A 98 -2.90 3.22 3.15
N TRP A 99 -3.14 2.27 2.27
CA TRP A 99 -3.03 2.45 0.82
C TRP A 99 -4.11 1.62 0.12
N ARG A 100 -4.58 2.12 -1.01
CA ARG A 100 -5.65 1.49 -1.78
C ARG A 100 -5.28 1.41 -3.25
N PHE A 101 -5.81 0.40 -3.90
CA PHE A 101 -5.73 0.24 -5.35
C PHE A 101 -7.04 -0.32 -5.90
N VAL A 102 -7.27 -0.01 -7.17
CA VAL A 102 -8.22 -0.72 -8.03
C VAL A 102 -7.45 -1.70 -8.89
N VAL A 103 -8.12 -2.77 -9.31
CA VAL A 103 -7.51 -3.79 -10.16
C VAL A 103 -7.41 -3.30 -11.58
#